data_AF-A0A6A5AR54-F1
#
_entry.id   AF-A0A6A5AR54-F1
#
_cell.length_a   1.000
_cell.length_b   1.000
_cell.length_c   1.000
_cell.angle_alpha   90.00
_cell.angle_beta   90.00
_cell.angle_gamma   90.00
#
_symmetry.space_group_name_H-M   'P 1'
#
loop_
_entity.id
_entity.type
_entity.pdbx_description
1 polymer ?
#
loop_
_entity_poly.entity_id
_entity_poly.type
_entity_poly.pdbx_seq_one_letter_code
_entity_poly.pdbx_strand_id
1 'polypeptide(L)'
;MDTNHQVFATPVDLKHDDAKLASSEEAIPQHVLDDIALHHGFIWWSMLFLNGSVLWAFYSCLSVQNYYEAKFKAANFNFAYLTTPVSTWPMFVGHALQLFFGWDKKMDMWHRVIVGFSLFVACALVILSQEAFDTHPTTGATLVFLSFGLMGAINTLTESVFYALSALFPDSSFTTAILIGDGASGVLTITLNTIIRLLVGGTNPAPADIVRINSVSFYIFFSVLIVVCVIAMVVFTRLLKLDGI
;
A
#
# COMPACT_ATOMS: atom_id res chain seq x y z
N MET A 1 33.49 66.77 24.41
CA MET A 1 32.26 66.20 23.80
C MET A 1 32.72 65.02 22.98
N ASP A 2 32.74 63.83 23.57
CA ASP A 2 32.95 62.57 22.85
C ASP A 2 31.82 61.65 23.25
N THR A 3 30.87 61.48 22.34
CA THR A 3 29.73 60.59 22.49
C THR A 3 30.14 59.18 22.08
N ASN A 4 30.18 58.28 23.07
CA ASN A 4 30.26 56.84 22.87
C ASN A 4 29.07 56.36 22.03
N HIS A 5 29.28 56.07 20.75
CA HIS A 5 28.36 55.26 19.97
C HIS A 5 28.63 53.78 20.28
N GLN A 6 27.84 53.22 21.20
CA GLN A 6 27.66 51.77 21.23
C GLN A 6 26.92 51.38 19.94
N VAL A 7 27.63 50.68 19.06
CA VAL A 7 27.03 50.01 17.90
C VAL A 7 26.26 48.82 18.45
N PHE A 8 24.94 48.96 18.56
CA PHE A 8 24.04 47.85 18.85
C PHE A 8 24.00 46.94 17.62
N ALA A 9 24.58 45.73 17.74
CA ALA A 9 24.38 44.68 16.75
C ALA A 9 22.87 44.45 16.60
N THR A 10 22.37 44.58 15.37
CA THR A 10 20.98 44.28 15.06
C THR A 10 20.78 42.75 15.10
N PRO A 11 19.57 42.27 15.42
CA PRO A 11 19.27 40.83 15.55
C PRO A 11 19.47 40.00 14.26
N VAL A 12 19.88 40.65 13.16
CA VAL A 12 20.21 40.00 11.88
C VAL A 12 21.63 39.44 11.89
N ASP A 13 22.59 40.08 12.58
CA ASP A 13 23.99 39.63 12.59
C ASP A 13 24.18 38.37 13.46
N LEU A 14 23.45 38.24 14.57
CA LEU A 14 23.50 37.03 15.42
C LEU A 14 22.90 35.80 14.72
N LYS A 15 21.86 36.01 13.88
CA LYS A 15 21.19 34.93 13.17
C LYS A 15 22.06 34.32 12.07
N HIS A 16 23.06 35.05 11.59
CA HIS A 16 23.91 34.60 10.49
C HIS A 16 25.06 33.70 10.95
N ASP A 17 25.54 33.87 12.19
CA ASP A 17 26.58 33.02 12.79
C ASP A 17 25.98 31.74 13.42
N ASP A 18 24.81 31.82 14.05
CA ASP A 18 24.09 30.62 14.53
C ASP A 18 23.65 29.71 13.37
N ALA A 19 23.31 30.30 12.21
CA ALA A 19 22.96 29.54 11.00
C ALA A 19 24.14 28.79 10.37
N LYS A 20 25.39 29.24 10.60
CA LYS A 20 26.59 28.56 10.10
C LYS A 20 27.04 27.40 11.00
N LEU A 21 26.72 27.45 12.30
CA LEU A 21 27.00 26.36 13.23
C LEU A 21 25.98 25.21 13.08
N ALA A 22 24.69 25.52 12.85
CA ALA A 22 23.66 24.49 12.63
C ALA A 22 23.75 23.76 11.28
N SER A 23 24.35 24.37 10.24
CA SER A 23 24.41 23.76 8.89
C SER A 23 25.48 22.67 8.73
N SER A 24 26.30 22.43 9.76
CA SER A 24 27.46 21.54 9.66
C SER A 24 27.29 20.17 10.34
N GLU A 25 26.30 20.02 11.22
CA GLU A 25 25.98 18.74 11.89
C GLU A 25 24.78 17.99 11.30
N GLU A 26 24.01 18.61 10.39
CA GLU A 26 22.72 18.09 9.91
C GLU A 26 22.68 17.82 8.39
N ALA A 27 23.83 17.87 7.72
CA ALA A 27 23.94 17.53 6.30
C ALA A 27 24.06 16.01 6.13
N ILE A 28 23.16 15.41 5.33
CA ILE A 28 23.24 13.99 4.94
C ILE A 28 24.66 13.72 4.38
N PRO A 29 25.39 12.72 4.91
CA PRO A 29 26.75 12.45 4.45
C PRO A 29 26.82 12.25 2.93
N GLN A 30 27.80 12.87 2.27
CA GLN A 30 27.88 12.86 0.80
C GLN A 30 27.92 11.44 0.21
N HIS A 31 28.57 10.49 0.89
CA HIS A 31 28.60 9.09 0.44
C HIS A 31 27.19 8.47 0.36
N VAL A 32 26.28 8.83 1.30
CA VAL A 32 24.89 8.38 1.27
C VAL A 32 24.13 9.01 0.10
N LEU A 33 24.37 10.30 -0.19
CA LEU A 33 23.76 10.98 -1.34
C LEU A 33 24.22 10.38 -2.67
N ASP A 34 25.50 10.04 -2.78
CA ASP A 34 26.09 9.42 -3.97
C ASP A 34 25.55 8.00 -4.16
N ASP A 35 25.38 7.22 -3.08
CA ASP A 35 24.78 5.89 -3.12
C ASP A 35 23.29 5.92 -3.50
N ILE A 36 22.54 6.90 -3.00
CA ILE A 36 21.14 7.14 -3.40
C ILE A 36 21.06 7.50 -4.88
N ALA A 37 21.95 8.39 -5.36
CA ALA A 37 21.98 8.77 -6.77
C ALA A 37 22.33 7.58 -7.67
N LEU A 38 23.27 6.72 -7.25
CA LEU A 38 23.67 5.52 -7.95
C LEU A 38 22.52 4.50 -8.09
N HIS A 39 21.72 4.35 -7.04
CA HIS A 39 20.61 3.38 -6.99
C HIS A 39 19.24 4.01 -7.23
N HIS A 40 19.18 5.27 -7.66
CA HIS A 40 17.96 6.08 -7.75
C HIS A 40 16.82 5.35 -8.47
N GLY A 41 17.10 4.81 -9.66
CA GLY A 41 16.09 4.11 -10.45
C GLY A 41 15.52 2.89 -9.73
N PHE A 42 16.36 2.11 -9.04
CA PHE A 42 15.90 0.94 -8.29
C PHE A 42 15.04 1.35 -7.09
N ILE A 43 15.45 2.38 -6.34
CA ILE A 43 14.67 2.93 -5.22
C ILE A 43 13.32 3.44 -5.73
N TRP A 44 13.31 4.20 -6.81
CA TRP A 44 12.11 4.77 -7.41
C TRP A 44 11.11 3.70 -7.84
N TRP A 45 11.56 2.69 -8.60
CA TRP A 45 10.71 1.58 -9.03
C TRP A 45 10.23 0.73 -7.85
N SER A 46 11.07 0.57 -6.82
CA SER A 46 10.69 -0.14 -5.60
C SER A 46 9.60 0.60 -4.85
N MET A 47 9.70 1.92 -4.67
CA MET A 47 8.67 2.73 -4.00
C MET A 47 7.32 2.67 -4.72
N LEU A 48 7.34 2.83 -6.04
CA LEU A 48 6.14 2.71 -6.88
C LEU A 48 5.51 1.32 -6.71
N PHE A 49 6.31 0.26 -6.84
CA PHE A 49 5.80 -1.10 -6.77
C PHE A 49 5.30 -1.47 -5.38
N LEU A 50 6.04 -1.12 -4.33
CA LEU A 50 5.69 -1.43 -2.95
C LEU A 50 4.39 -0.76 -2.55
N ASN A 51 4.26 0.54 -2.79
CA ASN A 51 3.02 1.23 -2.45
C ASN A 51 1.85 0.79 -3.35
N GLY A 52 2.10 0.64 -4.66
CA GLY A 52 1.10 0.11 -5.58
C GLY A 52 0.62 -1.29 -5.21
N SER A 53 1.48 -2.14 -4.66
CA SER A 53 1.10 -3.50 -4.21
C SER A 53 0.21 -3.51 -2.97
N VAL A 54 0.30 -2.48 -2.11
CA VAL A 54 -0.58 -2.32 -0.95
C VAL A 54 -2.00 -1.99 -1.42
N LEU A 55 -2.14 -0.96 -2.28
CA LEU A 55 -3.46 -0.63 -2.84
C LEU A 55 -3.97 -1.70 -3.80
N TRP A 56 -3.10 -2.49 -4.44
CA TRP A 56 -3.53 -3.63 -5.24
C TRP A 56 -4.37 -4.60 -4.41
N ALA A 57 -3.97 -4.89 -3.16
CA ALA A 57 -4.74 -5.75 -2.27
C ALA A 57 -6.14 -5.17 -1.99
N PHE A 58 -6.20 -3.86 -1.75
CA PHE A 58 -7.46 -3.13 -1.57
C PHE A 58 -8.35 -3.18 -2.83
N TYR A 59 -7.81 -2.82 -4.00
CA TYR A 59 -8.55 -2.85 -5.26
C TYR A 59 -8.95 -4.26 -5.69
N SER A 60 -8.23 -5.29 -5.23
CA SER A 60 -8.60 -6.68 -5.48
C SER A 60 -9.92 -7.05 -4.81
N CYS A 61 -10.22 -6.48 -3.64
CA CYS A 61 -11.53 -6.61 -3.00
C CYS A 61 -12.65 -5.99 -3.86
N LEU A 62 -12.36 -4.86 -4.49
CA LEU A 62 -13.32 -4.10 -5.29
C LEU A 62 -13.48 -4.63 -6.72
N SER A 63 -12.49 -5.33 -7.27
CA SER A 63 -12.48 -5.70 -8.70
C SER A 63 -13.37 -6.89 -9.04
N VAL A 64 -13.76 -7.71 -8.06
CA VAL A 64 -14.48 -8.98 -8.31
C VAL A 64 -15.96 -8.96 -7.85
N GLN A 65 -16.60 -7.78 -7.86
CA GLN A 65 -18.01 -7.62 -7.43
C GLN A 65 -18.99 -8.57 -8.12
N ASN A 66 -18.84 -8.78 -9.43
CA ASN A 66 -19.71 -9.68 -10.20
C ASN A 66 -19.67 -11.14 -9.68
N TYR A 67 -18.52 -11.58 -9.16
CA TYR A 67 -18.41 -12.91 -8.54
C TYR A 67 -19.15 -12.92 -7.20
N TYR A 68 -18.93 -11.93 -6.35
CA TYR A 68 -19.56 -11.87 -5.03
C TYR A 68 -21.09 -11.77 -5.11
N GLU A 69 -21.61 -10.94 -6.02
CA GLU A 69 -23.05 -10.82 -6.25
C GLU A 69 -23.66 -12.13 -6.72
N ALA A 70 -22.99 -12.85 -7.62
CA ALA A 70 -23.47 -14.14 -8.10
C ALA A 70 -23.39 -15.24 -7.04
N LYS A 71 -22.25 -15.36 -6.34
CA LYS A 71 -22.00 -16.43 -5.35
C LYS A 71 -22.85 -16.27 -4.10
N PHE A 72 -22.99 -15.03 -3.60
CA PHE A 72 -23.65 -14.75 -2.34
C PHE A 72 -25.06 -14.19 -2.51
N LYS A 73 -25.69 -14.38 -3.67
CA LYS A 73 -27.07 -13.94 -3.94
C LYS A 73 -28.09 -14.43 -2.92
N ALA A 74 -27.86 -15.61 -2.33
CA ALA A 74 -28.71 -16.19 -1.29
C ALA A 74 -28.45 -15.60 0.11
N ALA A 75 -27.37 -14.84 0.30
CA ALA A 75 -27.12 -14.09 1.52
C ALA A 75 -27.78 -12.70 1.43
N ASN A 76 -28.38 -12.23 2.52
CA ASN A 76 -29.01 -10.90 2.60
C ASN A 76 -28.00 -9.74 2.66
N PHE A 77 -26.82 -9.90 2.05
CA PHE A 77 -25.77 -8.88 2.05
C PHE A 77 -25.71 -8.17 0.69
N ASN A 78 -25.73 -6.84 0.69
CA ASN A 78 -25.51 -6.05 -0.52
C ASN A 78 -24.00 -5.79 -0.68
N PHE A 79 -23.33 -6.61 -1.49
CA PHE A 79 -21.88 -6.50 -1.71
C PHE A 79 -21.46 -5.18 -2.34
N ALA A 80 -22.23 -4.66 -3.30
CA ALA A 80 -21.93 -3.38 -3.94
C ALA A 80 -21.94 -2.23 -2.93
N TYR A 81 -22.87 -2.27 -1.96
CA TYR A 81 -22.98 -1.23 -0.94
C TYR A 81 -22.00 -1.44 0.23
N LEU A 82 -21.76 -2.68 0.66
CA LEU A 82 -20.99 -2.98 1.86
C LEU A 82 -19.49 -3.08 1.60
N THR A 83 -19.03 -3.44 0.40
CA THR A 83 -17.60 -3.66 0.14
C THR A 83 -16.78 -2.42 0.48
N THR A 84 -17.15 -1.27 -0.07
CA THR A 84 -16.42 0.00 0.14
C THR A 84 -16.39 0.42 1.61
N PRO A 85 -17.52 0.58 2.33
CA PRO A 85 -17.46 1.00 3.73
C PRO A 85 -16.76 -0.03 4.62
N VAL A 86 -16.92 -1.33 4.36
CA VAL A 86 -16.24 -2.37 5.16
C VAL A 86 -14.73 -2.33 4.96
N SER A 87 -14.22 -1.97 3.78
CA SER A 87 -12.77 -1.84 3.56
C SER A 87 -12.21 -0.46 3.94
N THR A 88 -12.94 0.63 3.69
CA THR A 88 -12.42 1.99 3.89
C THR A 88 -12.54 2.49 5.33
N TRP A 89 -13.59 2.12 6.08
CA TRP A 89 -13.69 2.56 7.49
C TRP A 89 -12.57 2.02 8.36
N PRO A 90 -12.20 0.72 8.29
CA PRO A 90 -11.05 0.22 9.04
C PRO A 90 -9.73 0.90 8.65
N MET A 91 -9.56 1.22 7.36
CA MET A 91 -8.41 1.98 6.89
C MET A 91 -8.37 3.39 7.50
N PHE A 92 -9.49 4.13 7.42
CA PHE A 92 -9.59 5.46 8.02
C PHE A 92 -9.35 5.44 9.54
N VAL A 93 -10.00 4.52 10.26
CA VAL A 93 -9.82 4.35 11.70
C VAL A 93 -8.36 3.97 12.01
N GLY A 94 -7.75 3.09 11.22
CA GLY A 94 -6.35 2.74 11.34
C GLY A 94 -5.44 3.97 11.26
N HIS A 95 -5.68 4.86 10.28
CA HIS A 95 -4.83 6.04 10.10
C HIS A 95 -5.05 7.04 11.23
N ALA A 96 -6.30 7.22 11.66
CA ALA A 96 -6.62 8.05 12.82
C ALA A 96 -5.92 7.54 14.09
N LEU A 97 -5.98 6.22 14.36
CA LEU A 97 -5.31 5.62 15.52
C LEU A 97 -3.78 5.78 15.45
N GLN A 98 -3.19 5.59 14.27
CA GLN A 98 -1.76 5.85 14.09
C GLN A 98 -1.40 7.30 14.40
N LEU A 99 -2.20 8.26 13.92
CA LEU A 99 -1.98 9.68 14.17
C LEU A 99 -2.10 10.05 15.66
N PHE A 100 -3.11 9.52 16.36
CA PHE A 100 -3.33 9.86 17.77
C PHE A 100 -2.35 9.18 18.73
N PHE A 101 -1.99 7.92 18.48
CA PHE A 101 -1.17 7.14 19.40
C PHE A 101 0.32 7.04 19.00
N GLY A 102 0.68 7.53 17.81
CA GLY A 102 2.06 7.48 17.30
C GLY A 102 2.60 6.06 17.20
N TRP A 103 1.75 5.08 16.86
CA TRP A 103 2.16 3.68 16.74
C TRP A 103 3.19 3.48 15.63
N ASP A 104 3.18 4.36 14.64
CA ASP A 104 4.18 4.44 13.58
C ASP A 104 5.61 4.60 14.13
N LYS A 105 5.78 5.28 15.25
CA LYS A 105 7.08 5.52 15.91
C LYS A 105 7.54 4.39 16.82
N LYS A 106 6.64 3.48 17.20
CA LYS A 106 6.91 2.41 18.19
C LYS A 106 7.13 1.04 17.56
N MET A 107 6.67 0.85 16.32
CA MET A 107 6.75 -0.41 15.62
C MET A 107 7.81 -0.34 14.52
N ASP A 108 8.71 -1.33 14.53
CA ASP A 108 9.76 -1.45 13.53
C ASP A 108 9.20 -1.59 12.11
N MET A 109 9.84 -0.90 11.16
CA MET A 109 9.41 -0.80 9.76
C MET A 109 9.34 -2.17 9.09
N TRP A 110 10.35 -3.01 9.38
CA TRP A 110 10.46 -4.32 8.76
C TRP A 110 9.28 -5.22 9.15
N HIS A 111 8.94 -5.26 10.43
CA HIS A 111 7.83 -6.05 10.95
C HIS A 111 6.49 -5.60 10.35
N ARG A 112 6.26 -4.29 10.24
CA ARG A 112 5.02 -3.75 9.69
C ARG A 112 4.79 -4.19 8.24
N VAL A 113 5.83 -4.17 7.42
CA VAL A 113 5.75 -4.55 6.00
C VAL A 113 5.63 -6.06 5.84
N ILE A 114 6.50 -6.85 6.46
CA ILE A 114 6.50 -8.31 6.30
C ILE A 114 5.24 -8.94 6.89
N VAL A 115 4.82 -8.52 8.10
CA VAL A 115 3.57 -8.99 8.70
C VAL A 115 2.38 -8.51 7.88
N GLY A 116 2.38 -7.26 7.41
CA GLY A 116 1.30 -6.73 6.59
C GLY A 116 1.07 -7.52 5.30
N PHE A 117 2.10 -7.73 4.49
CA PHE A 117 1.99 -8.55 3.28
C PHE A 117 1.66 -10.01 3.56
N SER A 118 2.17 -10.58 4.66
CA SER A 118 1.79 -11.93 5.09
C SER A 118 0.31 -12.03 5.44
N LEU A 119 -0.24 -11.00 6.11
CA LEU A 119 -1.66 -10.93 6.43
C LEU A 119 -2.52 -10.67 5.18
N PHE A 120 -2.05 -9.92 4.20
CA PHE A 120 -2.72 -9.82 2.89
C PHE A 120 -2.83 -11.18 2.20
N VAL A 121 -1.74 -11.96 2.19
CA VAL A 121 -1.76 -13.33 1.67
C VAL A 121 -2.73 -14.20 2.46
N ALA A 122 -2.73 -14.12 3.79
CA ALA A 122 -3.67 -14.88 4.63
C ALA A 122 -5.14 -14.52 4.33
N CYS A 123 -5.46 -13.22 4.19
CA CYS A 123 -6.80 -12.77 3.82
C CYS A 123 -7.19 -13.26 2.41
N ALA A 124 -6.27 -13.21 1.45
CA ALA A 124 -6.50 -13.75 0.11
C ALA A 124 -6.78 -15.26 0.15
N LEU A 125 -6.03 -16.02 0.95
CA LEU A 125 -6.25 -17.45 1.13
C LEU A 125 -7.60 -17.76 1.79
N VAL A 126 -8.03 -16.97 2.78
CA VAL A 126 -9.37 -17.10 3.38
C VAL A 126 -10.46 -16.85 2.32
N ILE A 127 -10.31 -15.79 1.53
CA ILE A 127 -11.23 -15.46 0.42
C ILE A 127 -11.26 -16.57 -0.65
N LEU A 128 -10.13 -17.22 -0.95
CA LEU A 128 -10.10 -18.35 -1.87
C LEU A 128 -10.70 -19.62 -1.25
N SER A 129 -10.45 -19.86 0.04
CA SER A 129 -10.89 -21.06 0.74
C SER A 129 -12.42 -21.18 0.82
N GLN A 130 -13.14 -20.07 0.97
CA GLN A 130 -14.61 -20.12 1.01
C GLN A 130 -15.20 -20.67 -0.30
N GLU A 131 -14.56 -20.39 -1.44
CA GLU A 131 -14.97 -20.92 -2.75
C GLU A 131 -14.57 -22.39 -2.87
N ALA A 132 -13.37 -22.75 -2.41
CA ALA A 132 -12.84 -24.10 -2.51
C ALA A 132 -13.63 -25.11 -1.65
N PHE A 133 -14.12 -24.69 -0.50
CA PHE A 133 -14.93 -25.52 0.40
C PHE A 133 -16.44 -25.39 0.18
N ASP A 134 -16.87 -24.66 -0.85
CA ASP A 134 -18.27 -24.34 -1.14
C ASP A 134 -19.08 -23.98 0.11
N THR A 135 -18.53 -23.00 0.85
CA THR A 135 -19.08 -22.61 2.16
C THR A 135 -20.48 -22.04 2.01
N HIS A 136 -21.35 -22.27 3.00
CA HIS A 136 -22.70 -21.71 3.02
C HIS A 136 -22.68 -20.19 2.73
N PRO A 137 -23.55 -19.66 1.86
CA PRO A 137 -23.46 -18.28 1.36
C PRO A 137 -23.32 -17.21 2.44
N THR A 138 -24.04 -17.33 3.56
CA THR A 138 -23.94 -16.38 4.68
C THR A 138 -22.56 -16.41 5.33
N THR A 139 -22.04 -17.60 5.61
CA THR A 139 -20.73 -17.77 6.26
C THR A 139 -19.60 -17.34 5.34
N GLY A 140 -19.66 -17.72 4.06
CA GLY A 140 -18.69 -17.29 3.05
C GLY A 140 -18.68 -15.77 2.89
N ALA A 141 -19.86 -15.13 2.83
CA ALA A 141 -19.96 -13.68 2.74
C ALA A 141 -19.35 -12.98 3.98
N THR A 142 -19.62 -13.48 5.19
CA THR A 142 -19.02 -12.95 6.41
C THR A 142 -17.49 -13.07 6.40
N LEU A 143 -16.93 -14.21 5.97
CA LEU A 143 -15.48 -14.39 5.85
C LEU A 143 -14.84 -13.41 4.85
N VAL A 144 -15.50 -13.18 3.71
CA VAL A 144 -15.04 -12.20 2.71
C VAL A 144 -15.07 -10.79 3.28
N PHE A 145 -16.16 -10.37 3.94
CA PHE A 145 -16.22 -9.03 4.55
C PHE A 145 -15.22 -8.83 5.68
N LEU A 146 -15.01 -9.84 6.53
CA LEU A 146 -13.96 -9.79 7.56
C LEU A 146 -12.59 -9.61 6.91
N SER A 147 -12.33 -10.33 5.83
CA SER A 147 -11.08 -10.21 5.07
C SER A 147 -10.93 -8.81 4.44
N PHE A 148 -12.01 -8.21 3.92
CA PHE A 148 -11.98 -6.84 3.39
C PHE A 148 -11.67 -5.81 4.47
N GLY A 149 -12.29 -5.94 5.65
CA GLY A 149 -12.02 -5.04 6.76
C GLY A 149 -10.59 -5.18 7.28
N LEU A 150 -10.08 -6.40 7.35
CA LEU A 150 -8.68 -6.65 7.69
C LEU A 150 -7.73 -6.08 6.63
N MET A 151 -8.00 -6.28 5.34
CA MET A 151 -7.19 -5.69 4.26
C MET A 151 -7.16 -4.16 4.37
N GLY A 152 -8.28 -3.51 4.67
CA GLY A 152 -8.33 -2.07 4.94
C GLY A 152 -7.45 -1.64 6.12
N ALA A 153 -7.53 -2.36 7.24
CA ALA A 153 -6.71 -2.05 8.42
C ALA A 153 -5.21 -2.31 8.19
N ILE A 154 -4.87 -3.39 7.47
CA ILE A 154 -3.49 -3.75 7.13
C ILE A 154 -2.89 -2.73 6.16
N ASN A 155 -3.68 -2.23 5.20
CA ASN A 155 -3.28 -1.19 4.27
C ASN A 155 -2.67 0.00 5.02
N THR A 156 -3.32 0.46 6.09
CA THR A 156 -2.80 1.52 6.94
C THR A 156 -1.47 1.17 7.60
N LEU A 157 -1.29 -0.08 8.04
CA LEU A 157 -0.04 -0.52 8.67
C LEU A 157 1.14 -0.46 7.70
N THR A 158 0.91 -0.81 6.43
CA THR A 158 1.94 -0.93 5.39
C THR A 158 2.15 0.36 4.58
N GLU A 159 1.10 1.08 4.21
CA GLU A 159 1.18 2.26 3.35
C GLU A 159 1.92 3.41 4.06
N SER A 160 1.58 3.67 5.32
CA SER A 160 2.24 4.73 6.10
C SER A 160 3.74 4.47 6.30
N VAL A 161 4.20 3.21 6.22
CA VAL A 161 5.63 2.91 6.21
C VAL A 161 6.30 3.46 4.95
N PHE A 162 5.68 3.29 3.78
CA PHE A 162 6.29 3.74 2.53
C PHE A 162 6.36 5.25 2.45
N TYR A 163 5.32 5.95 2.91
CA TYR A 163 5.38 7.40 3.06
C TYR A 163 6.44 7.86 4.06
N ALA A 164 6.63 7.15 5.18
CA ALA A 164 7.71 7.44 6.11
C ALA A 164 9.09 7.18 5.49
N LEU A 165 9.23 6.10 4.73
CA LEU A 165 10.46 5.73 4.03
C LEU A 165 10.80 6.73 2.92
N SER A 166 9.82 7.21 2.16
CA SER A 166 10.07 8.24 1.13
C SER A 166 10.50 9.57 1.73
N ALA A 167 9.99 9.91 2.92
CA ALA A 167 10.39 11.12 3.64
C ALA A 167 11.84 11.10 4.16
N LEU A 168 12.48 9.92 4.24
CA LEU A 168 13.91 9.80 4.55
C LEU A 168 14.79 10.24 3.38
N PHE A 169 14.28 10.20 2.16
CA PHE A 169 15.04 10.62 0.99
C PHE A 169 14.86 12.13 0.75
N PRO A 170 15.94 12.84 0.40
CA PRO A 170 15.89 14.28 0.12
C PRO A 170 15.16 14.61 -1.20
N ASP A 171 14.95 13.62 -2.07
CA ASP A 171 14.32 13.79 -3.37
C ASP A 171 12.80 13.49 -3.32
N SER A 172 11.99 14.50 -3.66
CA SER A 172 10.53 14.40 -3.72
C SER A 172 10.02 13.46 -4.83
N SER A 173 10.89 13.04 -5.76
CA SER A 173 10.56 12.07 -6.80
C SER A 173 10.15 10.71 -6.22
N PHE A 174 10.65 10.34 -5.04
CA PHE A 174 10.29 9.08 -4.37
C PHE A 174 8.87 9.11 -3.80
N THR A 175 8.45 10.23 -3.21
CA THR A 175 7.04 10.44 -2.82
C THR A 175 6.14 10.47 -4.06
N THR A 176 6.62 11.02 -5.16
CA THR A 176 5.90 10.99 -6.44
C THR A 176 5.74 9.54 -6.95
N ALA A 177 6.77 8.71 -6.80
CA ALA A 177 6.72 7.29 -7.16
C ALA A 177 5.61 6.55 -6.40
N ILE A 178 5.48 6.82 -5.09
CA ILE A 178 4.41 6.28 -4.23
C ILE A 178 3.03 6.64 -4.76
N LEU A 179 2.79 7.92 -5.07
CA LEU A 179 1.51 8.39 -5.61
C LEU A 179 1.20 7.81 -6.99
N ILE A 180 2.21 7.64 -7.84
CA ILE A 180 2.05 6.95 -9.12
C ILE A 180 1.70 5.47 -8.88
N GLY A 181 2.31 4.85 -7.87
CA GLY A 181 1.98 3.49 -7.42
C GLY A 181 0.49 3.33 -7.09
N ASP A 182 -0.10 4.30 -6.37
CA ASP A 182 -1.53 4.31 -6.05
C ASP A 182 -2.39 4.26 -7.30
N GLY A 183 -2.15 5.20 -8.22
CA GLY A 183 -2.89 5.27 -9.48
C GLY A 183 -2.68 4.03 -10.35
N ALA A 184 -1.43 3.54 -10.43
CA ALA A 184 -1.09 2.36 -11.21
C ALA A 184 -1.80 1.10 -10.69
N SER A 185 -1.95 0.94 -9.38
CA SER A 185 -2.62 -0.22 -8.78
C SER A 185 -4.07 -0.35 -9.24
N GLY A 186 -4.82 0.77 -9.30
CA GLY A 186 -6.21 0.79 -9.77
C GLY A 186 -6.31 0.45 -11.25
N VAL A 187 -5.45 1.02 -12.08
CA VAL A 187 -5.41 0.72 -13.53
C VAL A 187 -5.06 -0.75 -13.75
N LEU A 188 -3.98 -1.24 -13.13
CA LEU A 188 -3.50 -2.60 -13.33
C LEU A 188 -4.49 -3.65 -12.86
N THR A 189 -5.16 -3.45 -11.71
CA THR A 189 -6.16 -4.39 -11.19
C THR A 189 -7.39 -4.48 -12.10
N ILE A 190 -7.93 -3.35 -12.55
CA ILE A 190 -9.09 -3.32 -13.46
C ILE A 190 -8.73 -3.94 -14.81
N THR A 191 -7.60 -3.54 -15.39
CA THR A 191 -7.12 -4.06 -16.68
C THR A 191 -6.86 -5.55 -16.58
N LEU A 192 -6.17 -6.02 -15.54
CA LEU A 192 -5.87 -7.44 -15.36
C LEU A 192 -7.14 -8.27 -15.18
N ASN A 193 -8.08 -7.84 -14.32
CA ASN A 193 -9.36 -8.53 -14.14
C ASN A 193 -10.14 -8.63 -15.46
N THR A 194 -10.12 -7.56 -16.26
CA THR A 194 -10.76 -7.55 -17.58
C THR A 194 -10.09 -8.54 -18.54
N ILE A 195 -8.76 -8.51 -18.63
CA ILE A 195 -7.99 -9.43 -19.48
C ILE A 195 -8.21 -10.89 -19.05
N ILE A 196 -8.17 -11.19 -17.76
CA ILE A 196 -8.42 -12.54 -17.24
C ILE A 196 -9.81 -13.02 -17.67
N ARG A 197 -10.83 -12.19 -17.48
CA ARG A 197 -12.21 -12.54 -17.86
C ARG A 197 -12.35 -12.79 -19.36
N LEU A 198 -11.69 -11.98 -20.20
CA LEU A 198 -11.67 -12.17 -21.64
C LEU A 198 -10.93 -13.45 -22.05
N LEU A 199 -9.81 -13.77 -21.40
CA LEU A 199 -9.04 -14.99 -21.68
C LEU A 199 -9.80 -16.26 -21.25
N VAL A 200 -10.55 -16.20 -20.15
CA VAL A 200 -11.29 -17.35 -19.61
C VAL A 200 -12.64 -17.56 -20.32
N GLY A 201 -13.38 -16.48 -20.58
CA GLY A 201 -14.76 -16.53 -21.06
C GLY A 201 -15.00 -16.03 -22.48
N GLY A 202 -14.03 -15.36 -23.10
CA GLY A 202 -14.21 -14.68 -24.38
C GLY A 202 -15.13 -13.46 -24.29
N THR A 203 -15.56 -12.94 -25.44
CA THR A 203 -16.41 -11.74 -25.53
C THR A 203 -17.91 -12.04 -25.44
N ASN A 204 -18.32 -13.29 -25.68
CA ASN A 204 -19.73 -13.68 -25.66
C ASN A 204 -19.92 -15.07 -25.02
N PRO A 205 -19.76 -15.17 -23.69
CA PRO A 205 -19.90 -16.44 -22.98
C PRO A 205 -21.34 -16.93 -22.99
N ALA A 206 -21.53 -18.24 -23.16
CA ALA A 206 -22.86 -18.84 -23.01
C ALA A 206 -23.35 -18.69 -21.56
N PRO A 207 -24.67 -18.49 -21.31
CA PRO A 207 -25.20 -18.30 -19.96
C PRO A 207 -24.83 -19.41 -18.96
N ALA A 208 -24.71 -20.66 -19.45
CA ALA A 208 -24.33 -21.81 -18.64
C ALA A 208 -22.88 -21.76 -18.13
N ASP A 209 -21.99 -21.04 -18.82
CA ASP A 209 -20.57 -20.96 -18.50
C ASP A 209 -20.22 -19.82 -17.53
N ILE A 210 -21.12 -18.85 -17.33
CA ILE A 210 -20.85 -17.62 -16.58
C ILE A 210 -20.35 -17.92 -15.15
N VAL A 211 -20.97 -18.88 -14.47
CA VAL A 211 -20.58 -19.25 -13.10
C VAL A 211 -19.15 -19.78 -13.07
N ARG A 212 -18.81 -20.73 -13.95
CA ARG A 212 -17.48 -21.30 -14.07
C ARG A 212 -16.43 -20.24 -14.43
N ILE A 213 -16.74 -19.38 -15.40
CA ILE A 213 -15.85 -18.28 -15.84
C ILE A 213 -15.56 -17.34 -14.67
N ASN A 214 -16.58 -16.96 -13.89
CA ASN A 214 -16.42 -16.09 -12.74
C ASN A 214 -15.54 -16.74 -11.65
N SER A 215 -15.76 -18.01 -11.31
CA SER A 215 -14.95 -18.73 -10.33
C SER A 215 -13.50 -18.87 -10.78
N VAL A 216 -13.24 -19.29 -12.03
CA VAL A 216 -11.87 -19.43 -12.55
C VAL A 216 -11.15 -18.08 -12.62
N SER A 217 -11.82 -17.04 -13.10
CA SER A 217 -11.25 -15.69 -13.15
C SER A 217 -10.91 -15.18 -11.75
N PHE A 218 -11.78 -15.44 -10.78
CA PHE A 218 -11.57 -15.11 -9.37
C PHE A 218 -10.32 -15.82 -8.79
N TYR A 219 -10.17 -17.12 -9.03
CA TYR A 219 -9.00 -17.87 -8.58
C TYR A 219 -7.70 -17.32 -9.17
N ILE A 220 -7.66 -17.07 -10.47
CA ILE A 220 -6.47 -16.53 -11.15
C ILE A 220 -6.13 -15.16 -10.57
N PHE A 221 -7.12 -14.28 -10.43
CA PHE A 221 -6.93 -12.92 -9.98
C PHE A 221 -6.37 -12.84 -8.55
N PHE A 222 -6.96 -13.60 -7.60
CA PHE A 222 -6.44 -13.66 -6.23
C PHE A 222 -5.10 -14.40 -6.12
N SER A 223 -4.82 -15.36 -7.01
CA SER A 223 -3.49 -15.99 -7.08
C SER A 223 -2.42 -14.99 -7.52
N VAL A 224 -2.74 -14.11 -8.47
CA VAL A 224 -1.82 -13.01 -8.86
C VAL A 224 -1.58 -12.06 -7.70
N LEU A 225 -2.61 -11.71 -6.91
CA LEU A 225 -2.42 -10.89 -5.70
C LEU A 225 -1.41 -11.53 -4.74
N ILE A 226 -1.52 -12.84 -4.48
CA ILE A 226 -0.58 -13.54 -3.60
C ILE A 226 0.85 -13.43 -4.14
N VAL A 227 1.05 -13.62 -5.45
CA VAL A 227 2.37 -13.47 -6.09
C VAL A 227 2.88 -12.03 -5.94
N VAL A 228 2.04 -11.03 -6.17
CA VAL A 228 2.40 -9.61 -5.98
C VAL A 228 2.84 -9.33 -4.55
N CYS A 229 2.12 -9.85 -3.54
CA CYS A 229 2.51 -9.70 -2.13
C CYS A 229 3.86 -10.35 -1.82
N VAL A 230 4.14 -11.53 -2.38
CA VAL A 230 5.43 -12.20 -2.19
C VAL A 230 6.57 -11.40 -2.83
N ILE A 231 6.36 -10.91 -4.06
CA ILE A 231 7.34 -10.06 -4.73
C ILE A 231 7.57 -8.77 -3.94
N ALA A 232 6.52 -8.17 -3.36
CA ALA A 232 6.64 -6.96 -2.54
C ALA A 232 7.54 -7.19 -1.31
N MET A 233 7.38 -8.31 -0.60
CA MET A 233 8.27 -8.66 0.50
C MET A 233 9.73 -8.82 0.04
N VAL A 234 9.95 -9.44 -1.13
CA VAL A 234 11.31 -9.60 -1.70
C VAL A 234 11.90 -8.25 -2.11
N VAL A 235 11.13 -7.38 -2.77
CA VAL A 235 11.57 -6.04 -3.18
C VAL A 235 11.90 -5.19 -1.95
N PHE A 236 11.04 -5.21 -0.93
CA PHE A 236 11.28 -4.48 0.31
C PHE A 236 12.55 -4.95 1.04
N THR A 237 12.75 -6.27 1.16
CA THR A 237 13.97 -6.79 1.79
C THR A 237 15.24 -6.49 0.98
N ARG A 238 15.14 -6.31 -0.34
CA ARG A 238 16.26 -5.84 -1.17
C ARG A 238 16.49 -4.34 -1.01
N LEU A 239 15.42 -3.55 -0.91
CA LEU A 239 15.49 -2.11 -0.71
C LEU A 239 16.23 -1.76 0.58
N LEU A 240 15.97 -2.50 1.66
CA LEU A 240 16.66 -2.32 2.95
C LEU A 240 18.09 -2.85 3.00
N LYS A 241 18.53 -3.62 2.00
CA LYS A 241 19.89 -4.16 1.92
C LYS A 241 20.81 -3.33 1.03
N LEU A 242 20.33 -2.22 0.49
CA LEU A 242 21.21 -1.24 -0.14
C LEU A 242 22.08 -0.65 0.96
N ASP A 243 23.35 -1.07 1.01
CA ASP A 243 24.35 -0.53 1.93
C ASP A 243 24.35 1.00 1.79
N GLY A 244 23.88 1.71 2.83
CA GLY A 244 23.75 3.17 2.83
C GLY A 244 22.45 3.75 3.42
N ILE A 245 21.49 2.92 3.86
CA ILE A 245 20.28 3.34 4.61
C ILE A 245 20.21 2.62 5.95
#